data_AF-A0A1X0K1Q9-F1
#
_entry.id   AF-A0A1X0K1Q9-F1
#
_cell.length_a   1.000
_cell.length_b   1.000
_cell.length_c   1.000
_cell.angle_alpha   90.00
_cell.angle_beta   90.00
_cell.angle_gamma   90.00
#
_symmetry.space_group_name_H-M   'P 1'
#
loop_
_entity.id
_entity.type
_entity.pdbx_description
1 polymer ?
#
loop_
_entity_poly.entity_id
_entity_poly.type
_entity_poly.pdbx_seq_one_letter_code
_entity_poly.pdbx_strand_id
1 'polypeptide(L)'
;METLKVGAAFPDPPFNGMPDDSGLDIDLMTAIAEKIGATVEFIAYEGADFNGIFDGLGASYDCVTAGTTVTPEREQKARFVPPYLISGQALAVDTRRLPHVTSIDDLEGLTIGVQQGNTSQPITERLVADGKAGAVRVYDYGSIRSALTDLTTGACDAFMKLAPVLNELVKPIGGVEVVQRGISVENIAIAVGLDDQALLGRLTVAQAELEQDGVLQRIRGKWLGNPYADQNLAVH
;
A
#
# COMPACT_ATOMS: atom_id res chain seq x y z
N MET A 1 -19.06 16.24 -18.63
CA MET A 1 -18.20 16.12 -17.44
C MET A 1 -17.11 15.13 -17.82
N GLU A 2 -15.85 15.47 -17.58
CA GLU A 2 -14.71 14.59 -17.87
C GLU A 2 -14.71 13.42 -16.86
N THR A 3 -14.28 12.23 -17.29
CA THR A 3 -14.12 11.07 -16.39
C THR A 3 -12.63 10.82 -16.19
N LEU A 4 -12.17 10.89 -14.95
CA LEU A 4 -10.83 10.52 -14.53
C LEU A 4 -10.77 9.01 -14.30
N LYS A 5 -9.99 8.31 -15.11
CA LYS A 5 -9.77 6.87 -15.00
C LYS A 5 -8.61 6.60 -14.06
N VAL A 6 -8.84 5.78 -13.05
CA VAL A 6 -7.92 5.53 -11.95
C VAL A 6 -7.58 4.05 -11.90
N GLY A 7 -6.32 3.70 -12.18
CA GLY A 7 -5.81 2.36 -11.95
C GLY A 7 -5.73 2.07 -10.46
N ALA A 8 -6.38 1.00 -10.01
CA ALA A 8 -6.37 0.55 -8.62
C ALA A 8 -6.15 -0.96 -8.56
N ALA A 9 -5.43 -1.43 -7.54
CA ALA A 9 -5.18 -2.84 -7.32
C ALA A 9 -5.97 -3.30 -6.10
N PHE A 10 -6.62 -4.46 -6.21
CA PHE A 10 -7.55 -4.97 -5.21
C PHE A 10 -7.21 -6.41 -4.80
N PRO A 11 -7.51 -6.81 -3.54
CA PRO A 11 -7.85 -5.95 -2.41
C PRO A 11 -6.59 -5.36 -1.76
N ASP A 12 -6.65 -4.10 -1.32
CA ASP A 12 -5.56 -3.44 -0.58
C ASP A 12 -6.12 -2.56 0.56
N PRO A 13 -6.83 -3.15 1.54
CA PRO A 13 -7.46 -2.37 2.61
C PRO A 13 -6.39 -1.69 3.47
N PRO A 14 -6.61 -0.51 4.06
CA PRO A 14 -7.81 0.31 3.97
C PRO A 14 -7.82 1.22 2.73
N PHE A 15 -6.84 1.13 1.82
CA PHE A 15 -6.79 1.98 0.64
C PHE A 15 -7.92 1.65 -0.34
N ASN A 16 -8.09 0.36 -0.66
CA ASN A 16 -9.05 -0.14 -1.62
C ASN A 16 -9.63 -1.49 -1.17
N GLY A 17 -10.89 -1.79 -1.53
CA GLY A 17 -11.51 -3.08 -1.26
C GLY A 17 -11.99 -3.26 0.19
N MET A 18 -12.32 -2.15 0.87
CA MET A 18 -13.13 -2.18 2.09
C MET A 18 -14.60 -2.45 1.73
N PRO A 19 -15.47 -2.83 2.70
CA PRO A 19 -16.89 -3.06 2.43
C PRO A 19 -17.55 -1.91 1.65
N ASP A 20 -18.53 -2.24 0.81
CA ASP A 20 -19.24 -1.29 -0.07
C ASP A 20 -18.33 -0.59 -1.11
N ASP A 21 -17.32 -1.30 -1.60
CA ASP A 21 -16.34 -0.81 -2.60
C ASP A 21 -15.67 0.50 -2.20
N SER A 22 -15.37 0.63 -0.91
CA SER A 22 -14.82 1.84 -0.31
C SER A 22 -13.34 1.70 0.04
N GLY A 23 -12.75 2.82 0.47
CA GLY A 23 -11.38 2.87 0.96
C GLY A 23 -10.83 4.29 0.95
N LEU A 24 -9.64 4.46 1.50
CA LEU A 24 -8.94 5.75 1.55
C LEU A 24 -8.69 6.31 0.16
N ASP A 25 -8.17 5.49 -0.75
CA ASP A 25 -7.85 5.90 -2.12
C ASP A 25 -9.13 6.18 -2.91
N ILE A 26 -10.20 5.41 -2.66
CA ILE A 26 -11.52 5.62 -3.25
C ILE A 26 -12.10 6.98 -2.83
N ASP A 27 -12.11 7.28 -1.53
CA ASP A 27 -12.61 8.54 -0.99
C ASP A 27 -11.75 9.73 -1.47
N LEU A 28 -10.42 9.57 -1.47
CA LEU A 28 -9.46 10.59 -1.91
C LEU A 28 -9.69 10.95 -3.39
N MET A 29 -9.73 9.96 -4.28
CA MET A 29 -9.88 10.22 -5.70
C MET A 29 -11.27 10.73 -6.06
N THR A 30 -12.30 10.31 -5.32
CA THR A 30 -13.65 10.88 -5.47
C THR A 30 -13.64 12.36 -5.11
N ALA A 31 -13.05 12.74 -3.97
CA ALA A 31 -12.97 14.14 -3.55
C ALA A 31 -12.10 14.99 -4.51
N ILE A 32 -11.00 14.43 -5.04
CA ILE A 32 -10.18 15.10 -6.04
C ILE A 32 -10.97 15.31 -7.34
N ALA A 33 -11.67 14.28 -7.82
CA ALA A 33 -12.47 14.37 -9.04
C ALA A 33 -13.53 15.48 -8.92
N GLU A 34 -14.23 15.57 -7.78
CA GLU A 34 -15.17 16.65 -7.50
C GLU A 34 -14.52 18.04 -7.56
N LYS A 35 -13.33 18.21 -6.96
CA LYS A 35 -12.58 19.48 -6.99
C LYS A 35 -12.20 19.92 -8.40
N ILE A 36 -11.86 18.98 -9.28
CA ILE A 36 -11.48 19.27 -10.66
C ILE A 36 -12.64 19.24 -11.65
N GLY A 37 -13.89 19.09 -11.17
CA GLY A 37 -15.09 19.07 -12.01
C GLY A 37 -15.23 17.81 -12.88
N ALA A 38 -14.75 16.67 -12.39
CA ALA A 38 -14.77 15.37 -13.06
C ALA A 38 -15.54 14.32 -12.26
N THR A 39 -15.91 13.22 -12.93
CA THR A 39 -16.26 11.94 -12.27
C THR A 39 -15.08 11.01 -12.21
N VAL A 40 -15.12 10.01 -11.34
CA VAL A 40 -14.07 8.99 -11.22
C VAL A 40 -14.56 7.62 -11.72
N GLU A 41 -13.69 6.90 -12.42
CA GLU A 41 -13.87 5.49 -12.78
C GLU A 41 -12.65 4.71 -12.31
N PHE A 42 -12.83 3.71 -11.44
CA PHE A 42 -11.74 2.86 -10.98
C PHE A 42 -11.59 1.64 -11.89
N ILE A 43 -10.37 1.40 -12.36
CA ILE A 43 -10.02 0.30 -13.26
C ILE A 43 -9.11 -0.65 -12.50
N ALA A 44 -9.58 -1.88 -12.33
CA ALA A 44 -8.85 -2.92 -11.60
C ALA A 44 -7.60 -3.37 -12.36
N TYR A 45 -6.49 -3.42 -11.63
CA TYR A 45 -5.25 -4.06 -12.07
C TYR A 45 -5.25 -5.55 -11.67
N GLU A 46 -5.08 -6.43 -12.67
CA GLU A 46 -5.19 -7.89 -12.51
C GLU A 46 -3.84 -8.62 -12.69
N GLY A 47 -2.72 -7.89 -12.73
CA GLY A 47 -1.41 -8.49 -12.96
C GLY A 47 -0.80 -9.11 -11.70
N ALA A 48 0.05 -10.12 -11.90
CA ALA A 48 0.73 -10.82 -10.81
C ALA A 48 1.83 -9.99 -10.13
N ASP A 49 2.40 -9.00 -10.83
CA ASP A 49 3.44 -8.11 -10.31
C ASP A 49 2.89 -6.68 -10.22
N PHE A 50 2.84 -6.11 -9.02
CA PHE A 50 2.31 -4.75 -8.84
C PHE A 50 2.98 -3.71 -9.76
N ASN A 51 4.26 -3.83 -10.08
CA ASN A 51 4.96 -2.84 -10.90
C ASN A 51 4.48 -2.80 -12.36
N GLY A 52 3.68 -3.77 -12.81
CA GLY A 52 3.01 -3.71 -14.11
C GLY A 52 1.83 -2.72 -14.16
N ILE A 53 1.34 -2.24 -13.01
CA ILE A 53 0.29 -1.21 -12.97
C ILE A 53 0.74 0.12 -13.58
N PHE A 54 2.04 0.40 -13.61
CA PHE A 54 2.51 1.66 -14.21
C PHE A 54 2.46 1.62 -15.74
N ASP A 55 2.39 0.44 -16.35
CA ASP A 55 2.38 0.28 -17.81
C ASP A 55 1.01 0.66 -18.42
N GLY A 56 -0.04 0.75 -17.60
CA GLY A 56 -1.37 1.21 -18.03
C GLY A 56 -1.56 2.73 -18.00
N LEU A 57 -0.61 3.49 -17.44
CA LEU A 57 -0.68 4.96 -17.39
C LEU A 57 -0.67 5.56 -18.80
N GLY A 58 -1.67 6.37 -19.12
CA GLY A 58 -1.85 7.00 -20.43
C GLY A 58 -2.41 6.08 -21.52
N ALA A 59 -2.66 4.80 -21.20
CA ALA A 59 -3.24 3.83 -22.11
C ALA A 59 -4.60 3.31 -21.62
N SER A 60 -4.64 2.79 -20.40
CA SER A 60 -5.84 2.21 -19.78
C SER A 60 -6.46 3.15 -18.74
N TYR A 61 -5.65 3.91 -18.02
CA TYR A 61 -6.07 4.88 -17.01
C TYR A 61 -5.14 6.10 -17.01
N ASP A 62 -5.63 7.19 -16.43
CA ASP A 62 -4.94 8.49 -16.42
C ASP A 62 -3.97 8.59 -15.23
N CYS A 63 -4.33 7.98 -14.10
CA CYS A 63 -3.51 7.95 -12.89
C CYS A 63 -3.65 6.62 -12.14
N VAL A 64 -2.80 6.39 -11.14
CA VAL A 64 -2.81 5.20 -10.29
C VAL A 64 -2.88 5.61 -8.82
N THR A 65 -3.77 4.96 -8.07
CA THR A 65 -3.80 5.02 -6.60
C THR A 65 -4.15 3.65 -6.01
N ALA A 66 -3.16 3.02 -5.40
CA ALA A 66 -3.30 1.71 -4.78
C ALA A 66 -2.32 1.56 -3.62
N GLY A 67 -2.34 2.50 -2.67
CA GLY A 67 -1.33 2.55 -1.60
C GLY A 67 0.10 2.67 -2.18
N THR A 68 0.23 3.41 -3.29
CA THR A 68 1.42 3.38 -4.14
C THR A 68 2.62 4.08 -3.48
N THR A 69 3.60 3.29 -3.03
CA THR A 69 4.88 3.84 -2.57
C THR A 69 5.69 4.48 -3.71
N VAL A 70 6.21 5.68 -3.47
CA VAL A 70 7.21 6.34 -4.33
C VAL A 70 8.57 5.65 -4.16
N THR A 71 9.16 5.17 -5.26
CA THR A 71 10.52 4.63 -5.27
C THR A 71 11.30 5.14 -6.49
N PRO A 72 12.64 5.17 -6.45
CA PRO A 72 13.44 5.59 -7.60
C PRO A 72 13.15 4.80 -8.89
N GLU A 73 12.83 3.51 -8.77
CA GLU A 73 12.47 2.66 -9.91
C GLU A 73 11.12 3.05 -10.49
N ARG A 74 10.13 3.37 -9.63
CA ARG A 74 8.80 3.79 -10.08
C ARG A 74 8.80 5.20 -10.65
N GLU A 75 9.69 6.08 -10.19
CA GLU A 75 9.90 7.42 -10.77
C GLU A 75 10.46 7.39 -12.20
N GLN A 76 11.05 6.26 -12.63
CA GLN A 76 11.41 6.04 -14.04
C GLN A 76 10.20 5.75 -14.92
N LYS A 77 9.07 5.34 -14.34
CA LYS A 77 7.83 5.00 -15.05
C LYS A 77 6.71 6.03 -14.89
N ALA A 78 6.74 6.84 -13.83
CA ALA A 78 5.67 7.75 -13.49
C ALA A 78 6.17 9.05 -12.84
N ARG A 79 5.28 10.02 -12.72
CA ARG A 79 5.43 11.18 -11.83
C ARG A 79 4.46 11.03 -10.67
N PHE A 80 4.80 11.61 -9.54
CA PHE A 80 4.01 11.49 -8.32
C PHE A 80 3.54 12.87 -7.86
N VAL A 81 2.27 12.93 -7.49
CA VAL A 81 1.69 14.01 -6.70
C VAL A 81 2.39 14.03 -5.32
N PRO A 82 2.46 15.16 -4.59
CA PRO A 82 2.94 15.14 -3.22
C PRO A 82 2.28 14.03 -2.38
N PRO A 83 3.01 13.37 -1.47
CA PRO A 83 2.47 12.23 -0.75
C PRO A 83 1.25 12.62 0.08
N TYR A 84 0.17 11.86 -0.05
CA TYR A 84 -1.02 12.02 0.78
C TYR A 84 -0.88 11.25 2.10
N LEU A 85 0.12 10.38 2.21
CA LEU A 85 0.36 9.56 3.39
C LEU A 85 1.86 9.19 3.48
N ILE A 86 2.41 9.18 4.68
CA ILE A 86 3.73 8.65 5.00
C ILE A 86 3.52 7.47 5.95
N SER A 87 4.05 6.30 5.58
CA SER A 87 3.94 5.06 6.35
C SER A 87 5.23 4.24 6.23
N GLY A 88 5.16 2.93 6.49
CA GLY A 88 6.31 2.05 6.39
C GLY A 88 5.90 0.58 6.37
N GLN A 89 6.85 -0.29 6.05
CA GLN A 89 6.65 -1.73 6.18
C GLN A 89 6.47 -2.13 7.64
N ALA A 90 5.65 -3.15 7.85
CA ALA A 90 5.41 -3.81 9.11
C ALA A 90 5.57 -5.32 8.94
N LEU A 91 5.74 -6.01 10.06
CA LEU A 91 5.93 -7.45 10.15
C LEU A 91 4.82 -8.06 11.00
N ALA A 92 4.18 -9.11 10.48
CA ALA A 92 3.21 -9.89 11.23
C ALA A 92 3.63 -11.35 11.32
N VAL A 93 3.29 -11.99 12.43
CA VAL A 93 3.54 -13.41 12.72
C VAL A 93 2.32 -14.03 13.39
N ASP A 94 2.19 -15.36 13.30
CA ASP A 94 1.35 -16.11 14.23
C ASP A 94 2.04 -16.21 15.59
N THR A 95 1.62 -15.39 16.55
CA THR A 95 2.22 -15.29 17.89
C THR A 95 1.96 -16.52 18.76
N ARG A 96 1.01 -17.38 18.39
CA ARG A 96 0.80 -18.67 19.09
C ARG A 96 1.88 -19.67 18.70
N ARG A 97 2.32 -19.64 17.43
CA ARG A 97 3.38 -20.51 16.90
C ARG A 97 4.77 -19.93 17.16
N LEU A 98 4.92 -18.61 17.06
CA LEU A 98 6.20 -17.90 17.17
C LEU A 98 6.14 -16.78 18.22
N PRO A 99 5.91 -17.09 19.51
CA PRO A 99 5.76 -16.08 20.56
C PRO A 99 7.03 -15.27 20.87
N HIS A 100 8.19 -15.71 20.36
CA HIS A 100 9.48 -15.05 20.56
C HIS A 100 9.83 -14.07 19.44
N VAL A 101 9.12 -14.09 18.31
CA VAL A 101 9.39 -13.23 17.17
C VAL A 101 8.68 -11.90 17.39
N THR A 102 9.45 -10.88 17.71
CA THR A 102 8.93 -9.53 17.99
C THR A 102 9.41 -8.49 16.98
N SER A 103 10.45 -8.80 16.21
CA SER A 103 11.04 -7.89 15.23
C SER A 103 11.77 -8.65 14.12
N ILE A 104 12.25 -7.89 13.13
CA ILE A 104 13.12 -8.39 12.05
C ILE A 104 14.44 -8.99 12.56
N ASP A 105 14.86 -8.67 13.78
CA ASP A 105 16.08 -9.22 14.38
C ASP A 105 15.87 -10.66 14.91
N ASP A 106 14.61 -11.13 15.00
CA ASP A 106 14.23 -12.46 15.46
C ASP A 106 13.94 -13.44 14.30
N LEU A 107 14.36 -13.10 13.07
CA LEU A 107 13.97 -13.84 11.85
C LEU A 107 15.00 -14.88 11.37
N GLU A 108 16.09 -15.12 12.11
CA GLU A 108 17.13 -16.05 11.69
C GLU A 108 16.55 -17.45 11.40
N GLY A 109 16.80 -17.95 10.17
CA GLY A 109 16.28 -19.24 9.71
C GLY A 109 14.78 -19.27 9.35
N LEU A 110 14.03 -18.18 9.56
CA LEU A 110 12.60 -18.11 9.27
C LEU A 110 12.32 -17.68 7.82
N THR A 111 11.16 -18.09 7.29
CA THR A 111 10.69 -17.74 5.95
C THR A 111 9.74 -16.56 5.99
N ILE A 112 10.06 -15.48 5.26
CA ILE A 112 9.24 -14.27 5.19
C ILE A 112 8.43 -14.27 3.89
N GLY A 113 7.10 -14.17 3.99
CA GLY A 113 6.20 -13.97 2.88
C GLY A 113 6.10 -12.50 2.44
N VAL A 114 6.10 -12.26 1.13
CA VAL A 114 5.89 -10.94 0.51
C VAL A 114 5.09 -11.07 -0.79
N GLN A 115 4.40 -10.00 -1.21
CA GLN A 115 3.76 -9.96 -2.53
C GLN A 115 4.71 -9.40 -3.59
N GLN A 116 4.69 -9.99 -4.78
CA GLN A 116 5.51 -9.60 -5.91
C GLN A 116 5.29 -8.12 -6.27
N GLY A 117 6.40 -7.42 -6.45
CA GLY A 117 6.40 -6.01 -6.85
C GLY A 117 6.12 -5.01 -5.72
N ASN A 118 5.91 -5.49 -4.49
CA ASN A 118 5.82 -4.62 -3.31
C ASN A 118 7.22 -4.24 -2.80
N THR A 119 7.28 -3.11 -2.08
CA THR A 119 8.52 -2.60 -1.47
C THR A 119 9.05 -3.47 -0.34
N SER A 120 8.22 -4.35 0.25
CA SER A 120 8.70 -5.37 1.21
C SER A 120 9.64 -6.40 0.58
N GLN A 121 9.50 -6.70 -0.71
CA GLN A 121 10.32 -7.71 -1.37
C GLN A 121 11.83 -7.39 -1.34
N PRO A 122 12.31 -6.23 -1.82
CA PRO A 122 13.74 -5.91 -1.73
C PRO A 122 14.25 -5.80 -0.29
N ILE A 123 13.39 -5.44 0.68
CA ILE A 123 13.73 -5.39 2.10
C ILE A 123 13.98 -6.80 2.64
N THR A 124 13.10 -7.76 2.37
CA THR A 124 13.24 -9.15 2.85
C THR A 124 14.36 -9.89 2.13
N GLU A 125 14.56 -9.63 0.83
CA GLU A 125 15.71 -10.15 0.08
C GLU A 125 17.04 -9.68 0.69
N ARG A 126 17.12 -8.41 1.14
CA ARG A 126 18.28 -7.91 1.87
C ARG A 126 18.48 -8.62 3.20
N LEU A 127 17.42 -8.84 3.98
CA LEU A 127 17.50 -9.56 5.26
C LEU A 127 18.04 -10.98 5.07
N VAL A 128 17.63 -11.69 4.01
CA VAL A 128 18.16 -13.02 3.69
C VAL A 128 19.62 -12.95 3.24
N ALA A 129 19.97 -11.99 2.38
CA ALA A 129 21.36 -11.79 1.93
C ALA A 129 22.32 -11.48 3.08
N ASP A 130 21.84 -10.77 4.10
CA ASP A 130 22.59 -10.41 5.30
C ASP A 130 22.58 -11.52 6.38
N GLY A 131 21.95 -12.67 6.11
CA GLY A 131 21.86 -13.80 7.03
C GLY A 131 20.91 -13.59 8.22
N LYS A 132 20.08 -12.55 8.18
CA LYS A 132 19.08 -12.22 9.22
C LYS A 132 17.75 -12.94 9.05
N ALA A 133 17.54 -13.58 7.89
CA ALA A 133 16.37 -14.39 7.59
C ALA A 133 16.76 -15.64 6.79
N GLY A 134 15.94 -16.68 6.85
CA GLY A 134 16.20 -17.95 6.15
C GLY A 134 15.86 -17.91 4.66
N ALA A 135 14.66 -17.43 4.32
CA ALA A 135 14.18 -17.39 2.94
C ALA A 135 13.10 -16.33 2.72
N VAL A 136 12.90 -15.95 1.45
CA VAL A 136 11.74 -15.16 1.01
C VAL A 136 10.80 -16.06 0.21
N ARG A 137 9.51 -16.01 0.55
CA ARG A 137 8.44 -16.62 -0.24
C ARG A 137 7.64 -15.52 -0.91
N VAL A 138 7.71 -15.48 -2.24
CA VAL A 138 7.03 -14.47 -3.05
C VAL A 138 5.68 -15.00 -3.53
N TYR A 139 4.63 -14.21 -3.35
CA TYR A 139 3.28 -14.48 -3.82
C TYR A 139 2.91 -13.52 -4.92
N ASP A 140 2.16 -13.96 -5.94
CA ASP A 140 1.53 -13.06 -6.89
C ASP A 140 0.69 -12.00 -6.14
N TYR A 141 0.61 -10.79 -6.71
CA TYR A 141 -0.12 -9.68 -6.09
C TYR A 141 -1.58 -10.04 -5.78
N GLY A 142 -2.30 -10.67 -6.71
CA GLY A 142 -3.68 -11.13 -6.47
C GLY A 142 -3.84 -12.24 -5.43
N SER A 143 -2.74 -12.85 -4.94
CA SER A 143 -2.75 -14.04 -4.09
C SER A 143 -2.62 -13.76 -2.58
N ILE A 144 -3.06 -12.58 -2.10
CA ILE A 144 -2.92 -12.20 -0.69
C ILE A 144 -3.58 -13.19 0.28
N ARG A 145 -4.72 -13.78 -0.09
CA ARG A 145 -5.41 -14.78 0.75
C ARG A 145 -4.57 -16.04 0.96
N SER A 146 -3.84 -16.46 -0.07
CA SER A 146 -2.91 -17.59 0.01
C SER A 146 -1.75 -17.26 0.93
N ALA A 147 -1.21 -16.04 0.88
CA ALA A 147 -0.15 -15.59 1.78
C ALA A 147 -0.59 -15.62 3.25
N LEU A 148 -1.79 -15.13 3.57
CA LEU A 148 -2.33 -15.16 4.93
C LEU A 148 -2.62 -16.60 5.41
N THR A 149 -3.06 -17.47 4.51
CA THR A 149 -3.23 -18.90 4.82
C THR A 149 -1.89 -19.55 5.14
N ASP A 150 -0.85 -19.28 4.33
CA ASP A 150 0.49 -19.81 4.56
C ASP A 150 1.10 -19.30 5.88
N LEU A 151 0.82 -18.05 6.28
CA LEU A 151 1.25 -17.48 7.56
C LEU A 151 0.66 -18.25 8.75
N THR A 152 -0.64 -18.56 8.70
CA THR A 152 -1.32 -19.30 9.79
C THR A 152 -0.97 -20.78 9.82
N THR A 153 -0.68 -21.39 8.66
CA THR A 153 -0.32 -22.82 8.57
C THR A 153 1.17 -23.08 8.77
N GLY A 154 2.01 -22.06 8.70
CA GLY A 154 3.47 -22.17 8.83
C GLY A 154 4.21 -22.51 7.54
N ALA A 155 3.57 -22.36 6.38
CA ALA A 155 4.27 -22.37 5.10
C ALA A 155 5.10 -21.07 4.88
N CYS A 156 4.75 -19.98 5.56
CA CYS A 156 5.67 -18.90 5.90
C CYS A 156 5.55 -18.57 7.40
N ASP A 157 6.63 -18.02 7.98
CA ASP A 157 6.74 -17.76 9.40
C ASP A 157 6.33 -16.33 9.76
N ALA A 158 6.66 -15.40 8.87
CA ALA A 158 6.29 -14.00 8.97
C ALA A 158 5.78 -13.47 7.63
N PHE A 159 5.00 -12.40 7.65
CA PHE A 159 4.54 -11.70 6.46
C PHE A 159 4.85 -10.20 6.57
N MET A 160 5.47 -9.64 5.54
CA MET A 160 5.85 -8.22 5.50
C MET A 160 5.06 -7.45 4.46
N LYS A 161 4.39 -6.38 4.90
CA LYS A 161 3.60 -5.48 4.05
C LYS A 161 3.51 -4.10 4.69
N LEU A 162 3.11 -3.09 3.91
CA LEU A 162 2.84 -1.73 4.39
C LEU A 162 1.88 -1.78 5.60
N ALA A 163 2.21 -1.05 6.66
CA ALA A 163 1.56 -1.17 7.97
C ALA A 163 0.03 -1.02 7.96
N PRO A 164 -0.58 -0.02 7.27
CA PRO A 164 -2.03 0.14 7.24
C PRO A 164 -2.71 -1.10 6.66
N VAL A 165 -2.10 -1.69 5.63
CA VAL A 165 -2.67 -2.88 5.00
C VAL A 165 -2.50 -4.11 5.85
N LEU A 166 -1.30 -4.30 6.42
CA LEU A 166 -1.06 -5.45 7.26
C LEU A 166 -1.99 -5.46 8.48
N ASN A 167 -2.22 -4.29 9.10
CA ASN A 167 -3.16 -4.12 10.20
C ASN A 167 -4.57 -4.63 9.85
N GLU A 168 -5.14 -4.18 8.73
CA GLU A 168 -6.50 -4.60 8.33
C GLU A 168 -6.56 -6.07 7.92
N LEU A 169 -5.53 -6.59 7.24
CA LEU A 169 -5.49 -7.98 6.79
C LEU A 169 -5.43 -8.99 7.94
N VAL A 170 -4.70 -8.68 9.02
CA VAL A 170 -4.52 -9.62 10.15
C VAL A 170 -5.58 -9.49 11.23
N LYS A 171 -6.27 -8.35 11.32
CA LYS A 171 -7.35 -8.08 12.29
C LYS A 171 -8.39 -9.21 12.44
N PRO A 172 -8.88 -9.89 11.38
CA PRO A 172 -9.83 -10.99 11.54
C PRO A 172 -9.17 -12.33 11.90
N ILE A 173 -7.84 -12.42 11.92
CA ILE A 173 -7.08 -13.67 12.07
C ILE A 173 -6.62 -13.81 13.52
N GLY A 174 -7.35 -14.59 14.31
CA GLY A 174 -7.01 -14.79 15.72
C GLY A 174 -5.64 -15.46 15.91
N GLY A 175 -4.75 -14.80 16.64
CA GLY A 175 -3.38 -15.28 16.92
C GLY A 175 -2.33 -14.76 15.97
N VAL A 176 -2.70 -14.03 14.91
CA VAL A 176 -1.74 -13.30 14.07
C VAL A 176 -1.71 -11.84 14.51
N GLU A 177 -0.52 -11.32 14.78
CA GLU A 177 -0.33 -9.96 15.24
C GLU A 177 0.77 -9.26 14.45
N VAL A 178 0.62 -7.95 14.26
CA VAL A 178 1.69 -7.10 13.74
C VAL A 178 2.65 -6.78 14.88
N VAL A 179 3.81 -7.43 14.86
CA VAL A 179 4.82 -7.37 15.93
C VAL A 179 5.81 -6.22 15.78
N GLN A 180 6.03 -5.74 14.55
CA GLN A 180 6.88 -4.57 14.30
C GLN A 180 6.29 -3.66 13.23
N ARG A 181 6.45 -2.34 13.42
CA ARG A 181 6.11 -1.27 12.46
C ARG A 181 7.33 -0.38 12.25
N GLY A 182 7.29 0.47 11.22
CA GLY A 182 8.36 1.44 10.96
C GLY A 182 9.67 0.78 10.50
N ILE A 183 9.58 -0.37 9.81
CA ILE A 183 10.76 -1.07 9.25
C ILE A 183 11.36 -0.24 8.09
N SER A 184 10.52 0.54 7.43
CA SER A 184 10.89 1.54 6.42
C SER A 184 10.11 2.83 6.68
N VAL A 185 10.48 3.89 5.96
CA VAL A 185 9.68 5.12 5.83
C VAL A 185 9.39 5.31 4.34
N GLU A 186 8.11 5.35 3.99
CA GLU A 186 7.59 5.25 2.63
C GLU A 186 6.57 6.36 2.37
N ASN A 187 6.78 7.09 1.29
CA ASN A 187 5.85 8.10 0.80
C ASN A 187 4.83 7.42 -0.10
N ILE A 188 3.55 7.58 0.22
CA ILE A 188 2.44 7.03 -0.54
C ILE A 188 1.77 8.17 -1.31
N ALA A 189 1.65 8.01 -2.63
CA ALA A 189 1.28 9.09 -3.53
C ALA A 189 0.48 8.60 -4.74
N ILE A 190 -0.26 9.52 -5.35
CA ILE A 190 -0.95 9.30 -6.64
C ILE A 190 0.10 9.38 -7.75
N ALA A 191 0.12 8.40 -8.64
CA ALA A 191 1.02 8.36 -9.78
C ALA A 191 0.31 8.77 -11.08
N VAL A 192 1.01 9.47 -11.96
CA VAL A 192 0.55 9.85 -13.31
C VAL A 192 1.63 9.54 -14.35
N GLY A 193 1.24 9.48 -15.63
CA GLY A 193 2.19 9.25 -16.72
C GLY A 193 3.32 10.29 -16.76
N LEU A 194 4.52 9.86 -17.21
CA LEU A 194 5.73 10.70 -17.23
C LEU A 194 5.54 12.06 -17.92
N ASP A 195 4.79 12.06 -19.01
CA ASP A 195 4.60 13.21 -19.89
C ASP A 195 3.34 14.02 -19.53
N ASP A 196 2.49 13.55 -18.60
CA ASP A 196 1.23 14.22 -18.26
C ASP A 196 1.39 15.24 -17.12
N GLN A 197 2.15 16.30 -17.43
CA GLN A 197 2.40 17.41 -16.51
C GLN A 197 1.12 18.21 -16.21
N ALA A 198 0.15 18.20 -17.13
CA ALA A 198 -1.12 18.89 -16.95
C ALA A 198 -1.96 18.21 -15.88
N LEU A 199 -2.12 16.88 -15.95
CA LEU A 199 -2.82 16.12 -14.92
C LEU A 199 -2.07 16.17 -13.59
N LEU A 200 -0.74 16.00 -13.60
CA LEU A 200 0.08 16.13 -12.38
C LEU A 200 -0.22 17.44 -11.63
N GLY A 201 -0.23 18.56 -12.36
CA GLY A 201 -0.51 19.87 -11.80
C GLY A 201 -1.94 19.99 -11.25
N ARG A 202 -2.95 19.52 -12.01
CA ARG A 202 -4.36 19.52 -11.58
C ARG A 202 -4.56 18.73 -10.29
N LEU A 203 -4.04 17.50 -10.22
CA LEU A 203 -4.18 16.64 -9.04
C LEU A 203 -3.43 17.21 -7.84
N THR A 204 -2.23 17.78 -8.08
CA THR A 204 -1.43 18.43 -7.01
C THR A 204 -2.17 19.60 -6.38
N VAL A 205 -2.77 20.48 -7.19
CA VAL A 205 -3.53 21.63 -6.67
C VAL A 205 -4.79 21.15 -5.93
N ALA A 206 -5.54 20.21 -6.52
CA ALA A 206 -6.74 19.68 -5.89
C ALA A 206 -6.45 19.01 -4.54
N GLN A 207 -5.40 18.19 -4.45
CA GLN A 207 -5.00 17.57 -3.19
C GLN A 207 -4.59 18.60 -2.15
N ALA A 208 -3.84 19.65 -2.54
CA ALA A 208 -3.46 20.73 -1.64
C ALA A 208 -4.68 21.49 -1.10
N GLU A 209 -5.70 21.74 -1.93
CA GLU A 209 -6.95 22.36 -1.49
C GLU A 209 -7.72 21.46 -0.50
N LEU A 210 -7.77 20.15 -0.74
CA LEU A 210 -8.40 19.18 0.17
C LEU A 210 -7.65 19.06 1.52
N GLU A 211 -6.33 19.25 1.52
CA GLU A 211 -5.55 19.36 2.75
C GLU A 211 -5.86 20.68 3.48
N GLN A 212 -6.00 21.79 2.76
CA GLN A 212 -6.28 23.11 3.35
C GLN A 212 -7.69 23.21 3.95
N ASP A 213 -8.69 22.60 3.32
CA ASP A 213 -10.10 22.67 3.75
C ASP A 213 -10.52 21.57 4.75
N GLY A 214 -9.57 20.73 5.16
CA GLY A 214 -9.80 19.71 6.17
C GLY A 214 -10.37 18.39 5.64
N VAL A 215 -10.69 18.28 4.34
CA VAL A 215 -11.27 17.05 3.76
C VAL A 215 -10.28 15.89 3.88
N LEU A 216 -9.01 16.10 3.54
CA LEU A 216 -8.03 15.02 3.52
C LEU A 216 -7.74 14.49 4.92
N GLN A 217 -7.74 15.36 5.94
CA GLN A 217 -7.62 14.95 7.34
C GLN A 217 -8.83 14.14 7.82
N ARG A 218 -10.04 14.46 7.36
CA ARG A 218 -11.24 13.65 7.66
C ARG A 218 -11.17 12.28 7.01
N ILE A 219 -10.68 12.20 5.76
CA ILE A 219 -10.47 10.92 5.06
C ILE A 219 -9.44 10.08 5.82
N ARG A 220 -8.27 10.63 6.16
CA ARG A 220 -7.26 9.91 6.97
C ARG A 220 -7.81 9.48 8.32
N GLY A 221 -8.51 10.37 9.03
CA GLY A 221 -9.15 10.05 10.31
C GLY A 221 -10.16 8.91 10.22
N LYS A 222 -10.96 8.86 9.14
CA LYS A 222 -11.94 7.79 8.89
C LYS A 222 -11.28 6.43 8.72
N TRP A 223 -10.20 6.36 7.93
CA TRP A 223 -9.60 5.09 7.50
C TRP A 223 -8.43 4.61 8.37
N LEU A 224 -7.72 5.53 9.00
CA LEU A 224 -6.47 5.27 9.73
C LEU A 224 -6.59 5.60 11.23
N GLY A 225 -7.71 6.20 11.66
CA GLY A 225 -7.88 6.67 13.04
C GLY A 225 -7.03 7.89 13.41
N ASN A 226 -6.25 8.43 12.47
CA ASN A 226 -5.35 9.56 12.66
C ASN A 226 -5.44 10.55 11.47
N PRO A 227 -5.69 11.85 11.70
CA PRO A 227 -5.85 12.84 10.63
C PRO A 227 -4.54 13.25 9.92
N TYR A 228 -3.37 12.92 10.46
CA TYR A 228 -2.10 13.43 9.95
C TYR A 228 -1.54 12.61 8.78
N ALA A 229 -0.76 13.23 7.90
CA ALA A 229 -0.10 12.52 6.81
C ALA A 229 0.94 11.50 7.32
N ASP A 230 1.65 11.83 8.39
CA ASP A 230 2.63 10.93 9.01
C ASP A 230 1.94 9.92 9.94
N GLN A 231 2.04 8.64 9.58
CA GLN A 231 1.54 7.51 10.35
C GLN A 231 2.64 6.64 10.97
N ASN A 232 3.92 7.03 10.85
CA ASN A 232 5.03 6.20 11.34
C ASN A 232 5.01 5.97 12.85
N LEU A 233 4.28 6.81 13.60
CA LEU A 233 4.10 6.71 15.05
C LEU A 233 2.67 6.33 15.45
N ALA A 234 1.77 6.05 14.51
CA ALA A 234 0.39 5.71 14.82
C ALA A 234 0.32 4.29 15.41
N VAL A 235 -0.22 4.18 16.62
CA VAL A 235 -0.34 2.92 17.40
C VAL A 235 -1.65 2.18 17.09
N HIS A 236 -2.43 2.65 16.12
CA HIS A 236 -3.82 2.22 15.91
C HIS A 236 -3.94 0.98 15.03
#